data_AF-A0A2D5IHD2-F1
#
_entry.id   AF-A0A2D5IHD2-F1
#
_cell.length_a   1.000
_cell.length_b   1.000
_cell.length_c   1.000
_cell.angle_alpha   90.00
_cell.angle_beta   90.00
_cell.angle_gamma   90.00
#
_symmetry.space_group_name_H-M   'P 1'
#
loop_
_entity.id
_entity.type
_entity.pdbx_description
1 polymer ?
#
loop_
_entity_poly.entity_id
_entity_poly.type
_entity_poly.pdbx_seq_one_letter_code
_entity_poly.pdbx_strand_id
1 'polypeptide(L)'
;THDHAHESPKVMLIPLGVLALGAIFSGMIWYGSFFGDHSQVNKFFGIPDHHAEAGHDDGHGADHGKSSEDHGTADVDKAHDTDTHADDGHHGKAHAADGLHAAAPEGAIFMGSGNHVMDEAHHAPTWVKVSPFVAMLIGFITAFWFYIWDPKMPARLAENNRPLYLFLLNKWYFDEIYDAIFIRPAKALGGVLWRRGDGGVIDGTINGIALGIVPFFTRLAGRAQSGYIFTYAFAMVIGIVVLVTWMSFIGGGS
;
A
#
# COMPACT_ATOMS: atom_id res chain seq x y z
N THR A 1 -11.73 14.71 -39.81
CA THR A 1 -12.00 13.33 -40.21
C THR A 1 -11.79 12.42 -39.01
N HIS A 2 -12.73 12.46 -38.07
CA HIS A 2 -12.72 11.64 -36.85
C HIS A 2 -14.11 11.01 -36.64
N ASP A 3 -14.70 10.58 -37.75
CA ASP A 3 -16.12 10.26 -37.90
C ASP A 3 -16.43 8.78 -37.57
N HIS A 4 -15.54 8.14 -36.80
CA HIS A 4 -15.62 6.74 -36.37
C HIS A 4 -15.26 6.62 -34.88
N ALA A 5 -16.12 7.20 -34.03
CA ALA A 5 -16.18 6.76 -32.64
C ALA A 5 -16.78 5.35 -32.62
N HIS A 6 -15.95 4.33 -32.36
CA HIS A 6 -16.41 2.95 -32.34
C HIS A 6 -17.38 2.74 -31.16
N GLU A 7 -18.64 2.43 -31.45
CA GLU A 7 -19.57 1.95 -30.44
C GLU A 7 -19.09 0.61 -29.87
N SER A 8 -19.07 0.47 -28.55
CA SER A 8 -18.67 -0.79 -27.90
C SER A 8 -19.61 -1.92 -28.34
N PRO A 9 -19.10 -3.06 -28.81
CA PRO A 9 -19.95 -4.17 -29.26
C PRO A 9 -20.97 -4.57 -28.19
N LYS A 10 -22.21 -4.88 -28.62
CA LYS A 10 -23.33 -5.21 -27.71
C LYS A 10 -23.00 -6.34 -26.73
N VAL A 11 -22.12 -7.27 -27.12
CA VAL A 11 -21.59 -8.36 -26.29
C VAL A 11 -20.81 -7.86 -25.06
N MET A 12 -20.21 -6.67 -25.12
CA MET A 12 -19.55 -6.01 -23.98
C MET A 12 -20.52 -5.14 -23.17
N LEU A 13 -21.45 -4.45 -23.84
CA LEU A 13 -22.42 -3.57 -23.19
C LEU A 13 -23.45 -4.33 -22.34
N ILE A 14 -23.88 -5.53 -22.78
CA ILE A 14 -24.90 -6.32 -22.06
C ILE A 14 -24.41 -6.77 -20.67
N PRO A 15 -23.23 -7.40 -20.50
CA PRO A 15 -22.68 -7.71 -19.19
C PRO A 15 -22.48 -6.47 -18.31
N LEU A 16 -21.96 -5.36 -18.88
CA LEU A 16 -21.75 -4.12 -18.15
C LEU A 16 -23.08 -3.53 -17.62
N GLY A 17 -24.15 -3.57 -18.43
CA GLY A 17 -25.48 -3.13 -18.04
C GLY A 17 -26.11 -4.00 -16.95
N VAL A 18 -25.96 -5.33 -17.03
CA VAL A 18 -26.43 -6.25 -15.98
C VAL A 18 -25.66 -6.04 -14.67
N LEU A 19 -24.33 -5.84 -14.73
CA LEU A 19 -23.52 -5.55 -13.56
C LEU A 19 -23.86 -4.17 -12.95
N ALA A 20 -24.12 -3.15 -13.77
CA ALA A 20 -24.53 -1.83 -13.28
C ALA A 20 -25.90 -1.88 -12.56
N LEU A 21 -26.90 -2.53 -13.15
CA LEU A 21 -28.21 -2.75 -12.50
C LEU A 21 -28.06 -3.58 -11.22
N GLY A 22 -27.28 -4.66 -11.27
CA GLY A 22 -26.98 -5.51 -10.11
C GLY A 22 -26.32 -4.72 -8.98
N ALA A 23 -25.33 -3.86 -9.27
CA ALA A 23 -24.67 -3.03 -8.27
C ALA A 23 -25.61 -1.98 -7.64
N ILE A 24 -26.47 -1.35 -8.45
CA ILE A 24 -27.44 -0.34 -7.96
C ILE A 24 -28.46 -0.99 -7.01
N PHE A 25 -29.00 -2.16 -7.35
CA PHE A 25 -30.05 -2.79 -6.55
C PHE A 25 -29.52 -3.71 -5.44
N SER A 26 -28.32 -4.29 -5.55
CA SER A 26 -27.73 -5.17 -4.52
C SER A 26 -27.66 -4.49 -3.16
N GLY A 27 -27.17 -3.25 -3.09
CA GLY A 27 -27.09 -2.49 -1.84
C GLY A 27 -28.45 -2.19 -1.19
N MET A 28 -29.53 -2.16 -1.98
CA MET A 28 -30.90 -1.99 -1.48
C MET A 28 -31.52 -3.32 -1.03
N ILE A 29 -31.32 -4.39 -1.82
CA ILE A 29 -31.84 -5.74 -1.54
C ILE A 29 -31.18 -6.35 -0.30
N TRP A 30 -29.86 -6.19 -0.15
CA TRP A 30 -29.09 -6.78 0.95
C TRP A 30 -28.97 -5.91 2.20
N TYR A 31 -29.58 -4.71 2.22
CA TYR A 31 -29.48 -3.76 3.33
C TYR A 31 -29.84 -4.40 4.68
N GLY A 32 -30.93 -5.18 4.73
CA GLY A 32 -31.38 -5.84 5.96
C GLY A 32 -30.38 -6.83 6.54
N SER A 33 -29.69 -7.61 5.71
CA SER A 33 -28.73 -8.63 6.17
C SER A 33 -27.36 -8.07 6.58
N PHE A 34 -27.07 -6.79 6.28
CA PHE A 34 -25.84 -6.12 6.71
C PHE A 34 -26.04 -5.06 7.80
N PHE A 35 -27.26 -4.53 7.97
CA PHE A 35 -27.53 -3.41 8.89
C PHE A 35 -28.77 -3.61 9.78
N GLY A 36 -29.49 -4.73 9.67
CA GLY A 36 -30.79 -4.93 10.31
C GLY A 36 -30.75 -5.50 11.74
N ASP A 37 -29.78 -6.35 12.07
CA ASP A 37 -29.75 -7.10 13.34
C ASP A 37 -28.31 -7.41 13.76
N HIS A 38 -27.95 -7.06 15.00
CA HIS A 38 -26.61 -7.25 15.55
C HIS A 38 -26.24 -8.74 15.63
N SER A 39 -27.21 -9.62 15.95
CA SER A 39 -26.99 -11.06 16.08
C SER A 39 -26.55 -11.71 14.77
N GLN A 40 -27.01 -11.20 13.62
CA GLN A 40 -26.64 -11.72 12.30
C GLN A 40 -25.20 -11.31 11.94
N VAL A 41 -24.79 -10.10 12.30
CA VAL A 41 -23.42 -9.59 12.08
C VAL A 41 -22.43 -10.29 13.02
N ASN A 42 -22.76 -10.38 14.31
CA ASN A 42 -21.94 -11.09 15.30
C ASN A 42 -21.73 -12.56 14.92
N LYS A 43 -22.80 -13.25 14.52
CA LYS A 43 -22.76 -14.64 14.03
C LYS A 43 -21.98 -14.83 12.72
N PHE A 44 -21.91 -13.81 11.86
CA PHE A 44 -21.09 -13.85 10.65
C PHE A 44 -19.59 -13.68 10.95
N PHE A 45 -19.23 -12.83 11.92
CA PHE A 45 -17.83 -12.58 12.31
C PHE A 45 -17.30 -13.47 13.46
N GLY A 46 -18.17 -14.29 14.05
CA GLY A 46 -17.84 -15.19 15.16
C GLY A 46 -17.65 -14.50 16.50
N ILE A 47 -18.35 -13.38 16.73
CA ILE A 47 -18.24 -12.54 17.94
C ILE A 47 -19.25 -13.05 19.00
N PRO A 48 -18.86 -13.24 20.27
CA PRO A 48 -19.79 -13.59 21.34
C PRO A 48 -20.84 -12.49 21.62
N ASP A 49 -22.11 -12.87 21.68
CA ASP A 49 -23.22 -11.96 22.01
C ASP A 49 -23.23 -11.58 23.50
N HIS A 50 -22.56 -10.49 23.84
CA HIS A 50 -22.58 -9.90 25.18
C HIS A 50 -23.88 -9.13 25.44
N HIS A 51 -24.96 -9.86 25.74
CA HIS A 51 -26.23 -9.29 26.16
C HIS A 51 -26.08 -8.49 27.47
N ALA A 52 -26.26 -7.18 27.39
CA ALA A 52 -26.64 -6.32 28.51
C ALA A 52 -28.13 -5.96 28.36
N GLU A 53 -28.94 -6.22 29.38
CA GLU A 53 -30.39 -6.06 29.29
C GLU A 53 -30.82 -4.59 29.26
N ALA A 54 -31.68 -4.22 28.30
CA ALA A 54 -32.33 -2.91 28.27
C ALA A 54 -33.69 -2.94 27.54
N GLY A 55 -34.78 -3.00 28.30
CA GLY A 55 -36.08 -2.39 27.98
C GLY A 55 -36.77 -2.73 26.64
N HIS A 56 -37.69 -3.69 26.68
CA HIS A 56 -38.76 -3.83 25.69
C HIS A 56 -39.73 -2.63 25.74
N ASP A 57 -40.13 -2.06 24.59
CA ASP A 57 -41.49 -1.50 24.41
C ASP A 57 -41.90 -1.43 22.91
N ASP A 58 -43.21 -1.33 22.66
CA ASP A 58 -43.95 -1.26 21.37
C ASP A 58 -43.23 -0.98 20.02
N GLY A 59 -43.62 -1.60 18.89
CA GLY A 59 -44.74 -2.53 18.65
C GLY A 59 -45.03 -2.78 17.14
N HIS A 60 -46.05 -3.61 16.84
CA HIS A 60 -46.58 -3.96 15.51
C HIS A 60 -45.71 -4.82 14.55
N GLY A 61 -45.64 -6.13 14.82
CA GLY A 61 -45.41 -7.16 13.79
C GLY A 61 -46.72 -7.84 13.39
N ALA A 62 -47.04 -7.92 12.09
CA ALA A 62 -48.32 -8.46 11.60
C ALA A 62 -48.16 -9.81 10.88
N ASP A 63 -48.47 -10.89 11.62
CA ASP A 63 -49.06 -12.17 11.20
C ASP A 63 -48.33 -13.09 10.16
N HIS A 64 -48.61 -14.38 10.30
CA HIS A 64 -48.27 -15.53 9.44
C HIS A 64 -46.77 -15.89 9.30
N GLY A 65 -46.34 -17.14 9.52
CA GLY A 65 -47.05 -18.32 10.03
C GLY A 65 -46.47 -19.65 9.51
N LYS A 66 -46.67 -20.73 10.29
CA LYS A 66 -46.19 -22.13 10.09
C LYS A 66 -44.70 -22.40 10.36
N SER A 67 -44.26 -23.58 10.81
CA SER A 67 -44.77 -24.63 11.74
C SER A 67 -43.94 -25.91 11.53
N SER A 68 -43.88 -26.80 12.54
CA SER A 68 -43.11 -28.06 12.59
C SER A 68 -41.58 -27.85 12.64
N GLU A 69 -40.76 -28.68 13.30
CA GLU A 69 -40.89 -30.00 13.96
C GLU A 69 -40.08 -29.95 15.30
N ASP A 70 -39.96 -30.95 16.19
CA ASP A 70 -40.84 -31.94 16.85
C ASP A 70 -40.02 -32.57 18.03
N HIS A 71 -40.56 -33.49 18.85
CA HIS A 71 -39.97 -34.28 19.96
C HIS A 71 -38.43 -34.46 20.06
N GLY A 72 -37.75 -34.63 21.22
CA GLY A 72 -38.06 -34.87 22.66
C GLY A 72 -36.70 -34.91 23.44
N THR A 73 -36.53 -35.22 24.74
CA THR A 73 -37.27 -35.99 25.77
C THR A 73 -36.84 -35.62 27.22
N ALA A 74 -37.59 -36.06 28.25
CA ALA A 74 -37.22 -36.55 29.61
C ALA A 74 -35.72 -36.50 30.08
N ASP A 75 -35.33 -36.35 31.36
CA ASP A 75 -35.98 -36.42 32.71
C ASP A 75 -34.93 -35.99 33.81
N VAL A 76 -35.15 -35.76 35.12
CA VAL A 76 -36.30 -35.66 36.07
C VAL A 76 -35.85 -34.92 37.37
N ASP A 77 -36.77 -34.50 38.27
CA ASP A 77 -36.56 -33.94 39.64
C ASP A 77 -35.77 -32.59 39.76
N LYS A 78 -35.96 -31.71 40.77
CA LYS A 78 -36.54 -31.82 42.11
C LYS A 78 -37.08 -30.47 42.65
N ALA A 79 -37.97 -30.47 43.65
CA ALA A 79 -38.52 -29.26 44.28
C ALA A 79 -38.02 -28.99 45.72
N HIS A 80 -37.76 -27.72 46.04
CA HIS A 80 -38.11 -26.93 47.25
C HIS A 80 -37.52 -25.50 47.02
N ASP A 81 -38.23 -24.35 47.07
CA ASP A 81 -39.17 -23.80 48.07
C ASP A 81 -38.47 -23.16 49.28
N THR A 82 -38.45 -21.81 49.34
CA THR A 82 -38.74 -20.92 50.49
C THR A 82 -38.37 -19.43 50.23
N ASP A 83 -39.29 -18.52 50.53
CA ASP A 83 -39.13 -17.24 51.28
C ASP A 83 -37.93 -16.29 50.96
N THR A 84 -38.09 -15.16 50.26
CA THR A 84 -38.77 -13.85 50.55
C THR A 84 -37.90 -12.78 51.27
N HIS A 85 -38.06 -11.52 50.81
CA HIS A 85 -37.53 -10.25 51.36
C HIS A 85 -35.98 -10.11 51.36
N ALA A 86 -35.34 -9.15 50.70
CA ALA A 86 -35.52 -7.68 50.63
C ALA A 86 -35.12 -6.93 51.92
N ASP A 87 -33.97 -6.23 51.88
CA ASP A 87 -33.78 -4.89 52.45
C ASP A 87 -32.56 -4.16 51.81
N ASP A 88 -32.47 -2.85 52.03
CA ASP A 88 -31.51 -1.89 51.46
C ASP A 88 -30.05 -2.03 51.97
N GLY A 89 -29.09 -1.40 51.29
CA GLY A 89 -27.72 -1.23 51.83
C GLY A 89 -26.67 -0.62 50.89
N HIS A 90 -26.40 0.68 51.02
CA HIS A 90 -25.35 1.37 50.24
C HIS A 90 -23.91 1.12 50.77
N HIS A 91 -22.94 1.40 49.87
CA HIS A 91 -21.53 1.76 50.09
C HIS A 91 -20.47 0.64 50.18
N GLY A 92 -19.45 0.75 49.31
CA GLY A 92 -18.19 0.00 49.44
C GLY A 92 -17.30 0.07 48.19
N LYS A 93 -16.37 1.02 48.12
CA LYS A 93 -15.29 0.97 47.12
C LYS A 93 -14.27 -0.08 47.54
N ALA A 94 -14.16 -1.17 46.77
CA ALA A 94 -13.03 -2.09 46.83
C ALA A 94 -12.55 -2.39 45.40
N HIS A 95 -11.34 -1.94 45.05
CA HIS A 95 -10.67 -2.37 43.82
C HIS A 95 -10.07 -3.76 44.05
N ALA A 96 -10.89 -4.80 43.96
CA ALA A 96 -10.42 -6.19 43.91
C ALA A 96 -9.90 -6.47 42.49
N ALA A 97 -8.59 -6.61 42.34
CA ALA A 97 -7.96 -6.97 41.08
C ALA A 97 -7.93 -8.49 40.92
N ASP A 98 -9.02 -9.07 40.41
CA ASP A 98 -9.05 -10.48 40.00
C ASP A 98 -8.74 -10.57 38.49
N GLY A 99 -7.45 -10.71 38.19
CA GLY A 99 -6.95 -10.86 36.84
C GLY A 99 -6.65 -12.33 36.53
N LEU A 100 -7.62 -13.07 35.99
CA LEU A 100 -7.37 -14.39 35.42
C LEU A 100 -8.28 -14.65 34.21
N HIS A 101 -7.76 -15.37 33.23
CA HIS A 101 -8.46 -15.74 31.99
C HIS A 101 -8.96 -14.56 31.14
N ALA A 102 -8.03 -13.73 30.69
CA ALA A 102 -8.19 -13.13 29.36
C ALA A 102 -8.22 -14.29 28.33
N ALA A 103 -9.42 -14.73 27.96
CA ALA A 103 -9.61 -15.66 26.86
C ALA A 103 -9.00 -15.05 25.59
N ALA A 104 -8.42 -15.88 24.73
CA ALA A 104 -8.05 -15.42 23.39
C ALA A 104 -9.33 -14.94 22.67
N PRO A 105 -9.28 -13.85 21.89
CA PRO A 105 -10.47 -13.34 21.21
C PRO A 105 -11.08 -14.41 20.30
N GLU A 106 -12.28 -14.85 20.65
CA GLU A 106 -13.12 -15.62 19.74
C GLU A 106 -13.76 -14.65 18.74
N GLY A 107 -13.53 -14.91 17.45
CA GLY A 107 -13.86 -13.99 16.36
C GLY A 107 -12.65 -13.24 15.80
N ALA A 108 -12.81 -12.68 14.59
CA ALA A 108 -11.71 -12.04 13.85
C ALA A 108 -11.36 -10.61 14.33
N ILE A 109 -12.13 -10.05 15.27
CA ILE A 109 -12.05 -8.65 15.71
C ILE A 109 -12.20 -8.61 17.24
N PHE A 110 -11.20 -8.06 17.94
CA PHE A 110 -11.28 -7.84 19.39
C PHE A 110 -12.10 -6.56 19.70
N MET A 111 -13.19 -6.72 20.44
CA MET A 111 -13.98 -5.60 20.98
C MET A 111 -13.70 -5.46 22.49
N GLY A 112 -13.23 -4.28 22.91
CA GLY A 112 -13.08 -3.96 24.33
C GLY A 112 -14.42 -3.62 25.00
N SER A 113 -14.56 -3.86 26.30
CA SER A 113 -15.81 -3.70 27.08
C SER A 113 -16.37 -2.28 27.23
N GLY A 114 -15.77 -1.29 26.57
CA GLY A 114 -16.29 0.08 26.42
C GLY A 114 -16.36 0.56 24.97
N ASN A 115 -16.28 -0.36 23.99
CA ASN A 115 -16.27 -0.03 22.56
C ASN A 115 -17.68 0.03 21.96
N HIS A 116 -18.47 1.02 22.38
CA HIS A 116 -19.85 1.24 21.90
C HIS A 116 -19.94 1.77 20.45
N VAL A 117 -18.82 1.84 19.71
CA VAL A 117 -18.74 2.38 18.34
C VAL A 117 -19.70 1.69 17.37
N MET A 118 -20.00 0.40 17.58
CA MET A 118 -20.98 -0.31 16.76
C MET A 118 -22.42 0.09 17.14
N ASP A 119 -22.79 0.05 18.42
CA ASP A 119 -24.12 0.44 18.90
C ASP A 119 -24.44 1.91 18.54
N GLU A 120 -23.49 2.82 18.76
CA GLU A 120 -23.60 4.23 18.37
C GLU A 120 -23.76 4.41 16.85
N ALA A 121 -23.14 3.56 16.02
CA ALA A 121 -23.34 3.59 14.56
C ALA A 121 -24.74 3.15 14.15
N HIS A 122 -25.39 2.25 14.90
CA HIS A 122 -26.81 1.93 14.70
C HIS A 122 -27.71 3.12 15.08
N HIS A 123 -27.36 3.90 16.10
CA HIS A 123 -28.04 5.15 16.46
C HIS A 123 -27.74 6.34 15.51
N ALA A 124 -26.83 6.20 14.54
CA ALA A 124 -26.51 7.28 13.60
C ALA A 124 -27.76 7.79 12.85
N PRO A 125 -28.00 9.12 12.79
CA PRO A 125 -29.21 9.70 12.22
C PRO A 125 -29.49 9.26 10.78
N THR A 126 -30.77 9.08 10.44
CA THR A 126 -31.22 8.59 9.13
C THR A 126 -30.72 9.42 7.96
N TRP A 127 -30.56 10.75 8.14
CA TRP A 127 -29.98 11.62 7.11
C TRP A 127 -28.52 11.26 6.76
N VAL A 128 -27.73 10.77 7.72
CA VAL A 128 -26.35 10.31 7.48
C VAL A 128 -26.37 9.06 6.61
N LYS A 129 -27.23 8.09 6.95
CA LYS A 129 -27.39 6.82 6.22
C LYS A 129 -27.87 7.03 4.78
N VAL A 130 -28.69 8.06 4.54
CA VAL A 130 -29.19 8.45 3.21
C VAL A 130 -28.22 9.37 2.45
N SER A 131 -27.28 10.04 3.12
CA SER A 131 -26.40 11.04 2.49
C SER A 131 -25.55 10.55 1.30
N PRO A 132 -25.00 9.31 1.26
CA PRO A 132 -24.22 8.87 0.11
C PRO A 132 -25.08 8.68 -1.15
N PHE A 133 -26.34 8.25 -0.98
CA PHE A 133 -27.29 8.10 -2.07
C PHE A 133 -27.68 9.47 -2.66
N VAL A 134 -27.92 10.47 -1.80
CA VAL A 134 -28.21 11.85 -2.23
C VAL A 134 -26.99 12.48 -2.92
N ALA A 135 -25.78 12.28 -2.39
CA ALA A 135 -24.54 12.76 -3.01
C ALA A 135 -24.31 12.11 -4.39
N MET A 136 -24.54 10.80 -4.52
CA MET A 136 -24.48 10.06 -5.77
C MET A 136 -25.50 10.60 -6.80
N LEU A 137 -26.74 10.84 -6.38
CA LEU A 137 -27.80 11.38 -7.25
C LEU A 137 -27.48 12.80 -7.73
N ILE A 138 -26.98 13.68 -6.85
CA ILE A 138 -26.53 15.04 -7.21
C ILE A 138 -25.35 14.98 -8.19
N GLY A 139 -24.37 14.12 -7.94
CA GLY A 139 -23.23 13.91 -8.84
C GLY A 139 -23.67 13.40 -10.21
N PHE A 140 -24.59 12.43 -10.25
CA PHE A 140 -25.14 11.88 -11.49
C PHE A 140 -25.92 12.92 -12.30
N ILE A 141 -26.84 13.67 -11.66
CA ILE A 141 -27.61 14.74 -12.34
C ILE A 141 -26.67 15.83 -12.86
N THR A 142 -25.65 16.21 -12.08
CA THR A 142 -24.66 17.22 -12.50
C THR A 142 -23.86 16.75 -13.72
N ALA A 143 -23.39 15.49 -13.72
CA ALA A 143 -22.70 14.91 -14.85
C ALA A 143 -23.61 14.76 -16.09
N PHE A 144 -24.85 14.31 -15.92
CA PHE A 144 -25.84 14.20 -17.00
C PHE A 144 -26.12 15.57 -17.64
N TRP A 145 -26.28 16.62 -16.83
CA TRP A 145 -26.44 17.98 -17.32
C TRP A 145 -25.22 18.47 -18.11
N PHE A 146 -24.01 18.26 -17.56
CA PHE A 146 -22.74 18.72 -18.13
C PHE A 146 -22.28 17.98 -19.39
N TYR A 147 -22.66 16.71 -19.57
CA TYR A 147 -22.19 15.88 -20.70
C TYR A 147 -23.28 15.52 -21.72
N ILE A 148 -24.57 15.57 -21.37
CA ILE A 148 -25.68 15.18 -22.28
C ILE A 148 -26.61 16.37 -22.61
N TRP A 149 -26.94 17.25 -21.66
CA TRP A 149 -27.88 18.37 -21.91
C TRP A 149 -27.22 19.66 -22.43
N ASP A 150 -26.16 20.18 -21.80
CA ASP A 150 -25.36 21.28 -22.37
C ASP A 150 -23.84 21.03 -22.21
N PRO A 151 -23.21 20.35 -23.18
CA PRO A 151 -21.76 20.15 -23.25
C PRO A 151 -20.89 21.42 -23.27
N LYS A 152 -21.48 22.63 -23.31
CA LYS A 152 -20.75 23.91 -23.21
C LYS A 152 -20.60 24.37 -21.77
N MET A 153 -21.36 23.83 -20.81
CA MET A 153 -21.26 24.20 -19.40
C MET A 153 -19.92 23.86 -18.74
N PRO A 154 -19.28 22.69 -19.00
CA PRO A 154 -17.93 22.42 -18.51
C PRO A 154 -16.90 23.46 -18.98
N ALA A 155 -16.96 23.85 -20.27
CA ALA A 155 -16.06 24.83 -20.85
C ALA A 155 -16.22 26.22 -20.21
N ARG A 156 -17.46 26.71 -20.07
CA ARG A 156 -17.76 27.99 -19.38
C ARG A 156 -17.27 27.99 -17.93
N LEU A 157 -17.41 26.87 -17.20
CA LEU A 157 -16.93 26.75 -15.83
C LEU A 157 -15.39 26.78 -15.77
N ALA A 158 -14.73 26.12 -16.73
CA ALA A 158 -13.27 26.13 -16.88
C ALA A 158 -12.70 27.50 -17.31
N GLU A 159 -13.43 28.27 -18.12
CA GLU A 159 -13.07 29.64 -18.48
C GLU A 159 -13.17 30.58 -17.26
N ASN A 160 -14.29 30.55 -16.53
CA ASN A 160 -14.50 31.37 -15.34
C ASN A 160 -13.50 31.05 -14.21
N ASN A 161 -13.25 29.76 -13.95
CA ASN A 161 -12.37 29.30 -12.88
C ASN A 161 -11.03 28.75 -13.41
N ARG A 162 -10.46 29.40 -14.43
CA ARG A 162 -9.25 28.94 -15.13
C ARG A 162 -8.07 28.52 -14.24
N PRO A 163 -7.74 29.20 -13.12
CA PRO A 163 -6.66 28.75 -12.23
C PRO A 163 -6.94 27.39 -11.59
N LEU A 164 -8.17 27.16 -11.11
CA LEU A 164 -8.61 25.90 -10.50
C LEU A 164 -8.70 24.80 -11.56
N TYR A 165 -9.23 25.11 -12.75
CA TYR A 165 -9.24 24.17 -13.86
C TYR A 165 -7.83 23.73 -14.27
N LEU A 166 -6.87 24.66 -14.40
CA LEU A 166 -5.48 24.33 -14.70
C LEU A 166 -4.81 23.53 -13.57
N PHE A 167 -5.13 23.80 -12.30
CA PHE A 167 -4.63 23.02 -11.18
C PHE A 167 -5.11 21.55 -11.22
N LEU A 168 -6.40 21.31 -11.48
CA LEU A 168 -6.94 19.96 -11.62
C LEU A 168 -6.44 19.26 -12.91
N LEU A 169 -6.37 20.00 -14.03
CA LEU A 169 -5.93 19.47 -15.33
C LEU A 169 -4.46 19.00 -15.30
N ASN A 170 -3.57 19.79 -14.69
CA ASN A 170 -2.16 19.43 -14.53
C ASN A 170 -1.91 18.54 -13.29
N LYS A 171 -2.90 17.69 -12.90
CA LYS A 171 -2.80 16.73 -11.79
C LYS A 171 -2.21 17.32 -10.48
N TRP A 172 -2.64 18.53 -10.12
CA TRP A 172 -2.18 19.26 -8.93
C TRP A 172 -0.67 19.61 -8.96
N TYR A 173 -0.04 19.57 -10.15
CA TYR A 173 1.39 19.74 -10.41
C TYR A 173 2.31 18.73 -9.69
N PHE A 174 1.77 17.59 -9.24
CA PHE A 174 2.54 16.62 -8.47
C PHE A 174 3.65 15.95 -9.29
N ASP A 175 3.38 15.62 -10.56
CA ASP A 175 4.35 15.03 -11.49
C ASP A 175 5.53 15.98 -11.73
N GLU A 176 5.27 17.27 -11.94
CA GLU A 176 6.27 18.30 -12.20
C GLU A 176 7.10 18.62 -10.95
N ILE A 177 6.47 18.67 -9.77
CA ILE A 177 7.16 18.84 -8.49
C ILE A 177 8.06 17.63 -8.22
N TYR A 178 7.59 16.41 -8.50
CA TYR A 178 8.40 15.20 -8.33
C TYR A 178 9.57 15.15 -9.32
N ASP A 179 9.37 15.52 -10.59
CA ASP A 179 10.46 15.63 -11.56
C ASP A 179 11.49 16.70 -11.16
N ALA A 180 11.04 17.85 -10.66
CA ALA A 180 11.91 18.94 -10.22
C ALA A 180 12.73 18.62 -8.95
N ILE A 181 12.10 17.97 -7.94
CA ILE A 181 12.73 17.73 -6.63
C ILE A 181 13.53 16.42 -6.60
N PHE A 182 13.03 15.35 -7.23
CA PHE A 182 13.66 14.02 -7.14
C PHE A 182 14.36 13.62 -8.43
N ILE A 183 13.67 13.67 -9.57
CA ILE A 183 14.18 13.08 -10.82
C ILE A 183 15.34 13.89 -11.41
N ARG A 184 15.22 15.22 -11.54
CA ARG A 184 16.27 16.08 -12.09
C ARG A 184 17.55 16.07 -11.23
N PRO A 185 17.49 16.20 -9.89
CA PRO A 185 18.69 16.10 -9.06
C PRO A 185 19.31 14.70 -9.09
N ALA A 186 18.52 13.62 -9.08
CA ALA A 186 19.06 12.26 -9.21
C ALA A 186 19.77 12.04 -10.56
N LYS A 187 19.17 12.49 -11.68
CA LYS A 187 19.79 12.45 -13.02
C LYS A 187 21.08 13.30 -13.07
N ALA A 188 21.08 14.48 -12.45
CA ALA A 188 22.26 15.34 -12.38
C ALA A 188 23.39 14.72 -11.56
N LEU A 189 23.09 14.16 -10.38
CA LEU A 189 24.05 13.44 -9.53
C LEU A 189 24.62 12.22 -10.25
N GLY A 190 23.78 11.40 -10.91
CA GLY A 190 24.23 10.28 -11.73
C GLY A 190 25.14 10.72 -12.88
N GLY A 191 24.79 11.80 -13.58
CA GLY A 191 25.62 12.38 -14.65
C GLY A 191 26.96 12.95 -14.16
N VAL A 192 27.00 13.53 -12.95
CA VAL A 192 28.25 13.97 -12.30
C VAL A 192 29.10 12.76 -11.89
N LEU A 193 28.48 11.73 -11.29
CA LEU A 193 29.18 10.54 -10.82
C LEU A 193 29.76 9.74 -11.99
N TRP A 194 29.03 9.60 -13.09
CA TRP A 194 29.52 9.01 -14.34
C TRP A 194 30.73 9.79 -14.89
N ARG A 195 30.61 11.11 -15.06
CA ARG A 195 31.67 11.94 -15.66
C ARG A 195 32.92 12.10 -14.80
N ARG A 196 32.80 12.07 -13.47
CA ARG A 196 33.96 12.11 -12.55
C ARG A 196 34.54 10.74 -12.23
N GLY A 197 33.69 9.72 -12.08
CA GLY A 197 34.11 8.38 -11.69
C GLY A 197 34.73 7.61 -12.85
N ASP A 198 34.00 7.44 -13.95
CA ASP A 198 34.42 6.62 -15.07
C ASP A 198 35.48 7.35 -15.92
N GLY A 199 35.06 8.23 -16.83
CA GLY A 199 35.97 9.01 -17.70
C GLY A 199 36.90 10.00 -16.97
N GLY A 200 36.79 10.15 -15.64
CA GLY A 200 37.72 10.91 -14.82
C GLY A 200 38.85 10.07 -14.24
N VAL A 201 38.53 8.91 -13.65
CA VAL A 201 39.53 8.05 -12.98
C VAL A 201 40.07 6.99 -13.93
N ILE A 202 39.24 6.36 -14.75
CA ILE A 202 39.63 5.24 -15.63
C ILE A 202 40.46 5.77 -16.81
N ASP A 203 39.91 6.63 -17.67
CA ASP A 203 40.64 7.25 -18.78
C ASP A 203 41.85 8.06 -18.30
N GLY A 204 41.72 8.75 -17.16
CA GLY A 204 42.78 9.58 -16.57
C GLY A 204 43.99 8.76 -16.10
N THR A 205 43.76 7.63 -15.42
CA THR A 205 44.86 6.75 -14.98
C THR A 205 45.46 5.97 -16.14
N ILE A 206 44.65 5.43 -17.05
CA ILE A 206 45.12 4.64 -18.20
C ILE A 206 45.95 5.51 -19.15
N ASN A 207 45.46 6.70 -19.55
CA ASN A 207 46.25 7.61 -20.39
C ASN A 207 47.45 8.21 -19.63
N GLY A 208 47.34 8.48 -18.33
CA GLY A 208 48.46 8.95 -17.51
C GLY A 208 49.62 7.94 -17.47
N ILE A 209 49.31 6.65 -17.33
CA ILE A 209 50.28 5.56 -17.37
C ILE A 209 50.84 5.41 -18.81
N ALA A 210 49.98 5.34 -19.82
CA ALA A 210 50.40 5.13 -21.21
C ALA A 210 51.27 6.27 -21.77
N LEU A 211 50.90 7.53 -21.51
CA LEU A 211 51.58 8.72 -22.04
C LEU A 211 52.74 9.20 -21.16
N GLY A 212 52.74 8.86 -19.87
CA GLY A 212 53.82 9.19 -18.94
C GLY A 212 54.90 8.11 -18.86
N ILE A 213 54.51 6.89 -18.49
CA ILE A 213 55.44 5.83 -18.06
C ILE A 213 56.10 5.15 -19.26
N VAL A 214 55.33 4.78 -20.28
CA VAL A 214 55.86 4.07 -21.46
C VAL A 214 56.96 4.88 -22.17
N PRO A 215 56.72 6.13 -22.64
CA PRO A 215 57.76 6.90 -23.34
C PRO A 215 58.92 7.34 -22.43
N PHE A 216 58.73 7.40 -21.10
CA PHE A 216 59.85 7.59 -20.16
C PHE A 216 60.81 6.39 -20.22
N PHE A 217 60.29 5.16 -20.09
CA PHE A 217 61.13 3.95 -20.20
C PHE A 217 61.71 3.77 -21.62
N THR A 218 60.96 4.08 -22.68
CA THR A 218 61.49 4.03 -24.06
C THR A 218 62.64 5.03 -24.25
N ARG A 219 62.53 6.26 -23.72
CA ARG A 219 63.62 7.26 -23.78
C ARG A 219 64.82 6.86 -22.92
N LEU A 220 64.60 6.25 -21.76
CA LEU A 220 65.68 5.77 -20.89
C LEU A 220 66.46 4.61 -21.55
N ALA A 221 65.75 3.63 -22.13
CA ALA A 221 66.35 2.54 -22.89
C ALA A 221 67.12 3.05 -24.12
N GLY A 222 66.52 3.97 -24.90
CA GLY A 222 67.21 4.60 -26.04
C GLY A 222 68.46 5.39 -25.64
N ARG A 223 68.47 6.02 -24.46
CA ARG A 223 69.65 6.73 -23.94
C ARG A 223 70.75 5.80 -23.44
N ALA A 224 70.43 4.56 -23.06
CA ALA A 224 71.43 3.53 -22.75
C ALA A 224 72.14 2.99 -24.02
N GLN A 225 71.52 3.13 -25.20
CA GLN A 225 72.07 2.68 -26.48
C GLN A 225 73.15 3.65 -27.03
N SER A 226 74.27 3.75 -26.31
CA SER A 226 75.35 4.73 -26.54
C SER A 226 76.11 4.60 -27.88
N GLY A 227 75.89 3.54 -28.67
CA GLY A 227 76.58 3.29 -29.94
C GLY A 227 78.05 2.82 -29.84
N TYR A 228 78.73 3.08 -28.72
CA TYR A 228 80.11 2.66 -28.50
C TYR A 228 80.25 1.15 -28.22
N ILE A 229 81.08 0.47 -29.01
CA ILE A 229 81.36 -0.98 -28.91
C ILE A 229 81.82 -1.38 -27.49
N PHE A 230 82.65 -0.54 -26.85
CA PHE A 230 83.13 -0.74 -25.49
C PHE A 230 81.99 -0.89 -24.47
N THR A 231 80.93 -0.08 -24.57
CA THR A 231 79.79 -0.11 -23.65
C THR A 231 79.00 -1.42 -23.77
N TYR A 232 78.86 -1.95 -25.00
CA TYR A 232 78.23 -3.25 -25.22
C TYR A 232 79.09 -4.41 -24.68
N ALA A 233 80.40 -4.38 -24.90
CA ALA A 233 81.32 -5.39 -24.35
C ALA A 233 81.30 -5.39 -22.82
N PHE A 234 81.31 -4.21 -22.19
CA PHE A 234 81.19 -4.06 -20.74
C PHE A 234 79.85 -4.59 -20.21
N ALA A 235 78.74 -4.28 -20.90
CA ALA A 235 77.42 -4.83 -20.55
C ALA A 235 77.34 -6.36 -20.69
N MET A 236 77.98 -6.95 -21.70
CA MET A 236 78.07 -8.40 -21.86
C MET A 236 78.87 -9.05 -20.72
N VAL A 237 80.01 -8.48 -20.33
CA VAL A 237 80.80 -8.98 -19.19
C VAL A 237 80.00 -8.90 -17.89
N ILE A 238 79.31 -7.79 -17.61
CA ILE A 238 78.42 -7.68 -16.46
C ILE A 238 77.30 -8.72 -16.53
N GLY A 239 76.66 -8.91 -17.69
CA GLY A 239 75.62 -9.91 -17.89
C GLY A 239 76.11 -11.34 -17.59
N ILE A 240 77.29 -11.70 -18.09
CA ILE A 240 77.92 -13.01 -17.81
C ILE A 240 78.25 -13.16 -16.32
N VAL A 241 78.84 -12.14 -15.69
CA VAL A 241 79.14 -12.17 -14.24
C VAL A 241 77.86 -12.34 -13.43
N VAL A 242 76.81 -11.56 -13.70
CA VAL A 242 75.51 -11.67 -13.02
C VAL A 242 74.89 -13.06 -13.22
N LEU A 243 74.91 -13.62 -14.44
CA LEU A 243 74.38 -14.96 -14.71
C LEU A 243 75.19 -16.06 -14.01
N VAL A 244 76.52 -15.98 -13.99
CA VAL A 244 77.38 -16.95 -13.29
C VAL A 244 77.23 -16.83 -11.77
N THR A 245 77.12 -15.61 -11.23
CA THR A 245 76.84 -15.39 -9.80
C THR A 245 75.46 -15.91 -9.40
N TRP A 246 74.42 -15.63 -10.19
CA TRP A 246 73.05 -16.13 -9.99
C TRP A 246 72.99 -17.66 -10.07
N MET A 247 73.62 -18.26 -11.08
CA MET A 247 73.75 -19.71 -11.22
C MET A 247 74.54 -20.33 -10.05
N SER A 248 75.58 -19.68 -9.55
CA SER A 248 76.36 -20.15 -8.40
C SER A 248 75.52 -20.17 -7.12
N PHE A 249 74.76 -19.10 -6.85
CA PHE A 249 73.90 -19.02 -5.67
C PHE A 249 72.68 -19.96 -5.70
N ILE A 250 72.21 -20.37 -6.88
CA ILE A 250 71.05 -21.26 -7.04
C ILE A 250 71.46 -22.72 -7.29
N GLY A 251 72.58 -22.96 -7.98
CA GLY A 251 73.10 -24.28 -8.32
C GLY A 251 74.15 -24.83 -7.34
N GLY A 252 74.72 -23.99 -6.47
CA GLY A 252 75.59 -24.41 -5.36
C GLY A 252 74.84 -24.77 -4.08
N GLY A 253 73.52 -24.99 -4.16
CA GLY A 253 72.60 -25.18 -3.03
C GLY A 253 72.12 -26.61 -2.80
N SER A 254 72.89 -27.63 -3.22
CA SER A 254 72.58 -29.06 -3.05
C SER A 254 73.84 -29.90 -2.85
#